data_AF-A0AAV5KQH5-F1
#
_entry.id   AF-A0AAV5KQH5-F1
#
_cell.length_a   1.000
_cell.length_b   1.000
_cell.length_c   1.000
_cell.angle_alpha   90.00
_cell.angle_beta   90.00
_cell.angle_gamma   90.00
#
_symmetry.space_group_name_H-M   'P 1'
#
loop_
_entity.id
_entity.type
_entity.pdbx_description
1 polymer ?
#
loop_
_entity_poly.entity_id
_entity_poly.type
_entity_poly.pdbx_seq_one_letter_code
_entity_poly.pdbx_strand_id
1 'polypeptide(L)'
;MTDNKDKDNDTLTLGDNSFGKLPDHLLIEIFIRVPVSEWGQVSCVRKQWANLFRGECLWQAALTRTFPLVSQVKRWPGPIPRGHSKRRFAALYVSKRFFELDEEIDEIIGHTFLFLKEQLEHSTMPLSSGVLHGTIIGVASILFIFLFAHKL
;
A
#
# COMPACT_ATOMS: atom_id res chain seq x y z
N MET A 1 -47.25 -21.48 -45.01
CA MET A 1 -47.14 -22.03 -43.65
C MET A 1 -46.27 -21.07 -42.86
N THR A 2 -46.89 -20.08 -42.22
CA THR A 2 -46.27 -19.16 -41.26
C THR A 2 -46.01 -19.90 -39.96
N ASP A 3 -44.82 -19.78 -39.40
CA ASP A 3 -44.68 -19.56 -37.95
C ASP A 3 -43.34 -18.89 -37.65
N ASN A 4 -43.44 -17.64 -37.22
CA ASN A 4 -42.39 -16.93 -36.51
C ASN A 4 -42.31 -17.50 -35.10
N LYS A 5 -41.11 -17.77 -34.60
CA LYS A 5 -40.84 -17.62 -33.18
C LYS A 5 -39.42 -17.14 -32.97
N ASP A 6 -39.36 -15.83 -32.74
CA ASP A 6 -38.29 -15.15 -32.03
C ASP A 6 -37.75 -16.04 -30.90
N LYS A 7 -36.46 -16.31 -30.98
CA LYS A 7 -35.64 -16.48 -29.79
C LYS A 7 -34.65 -15.34 -29.79
N ASP A 8 -35.12 -14.25 -29.19
CA ASP A 8 -34.31 -13.23 -28.55
C ASP A 8 -33.09 -13.87 -27.89
N ASN A 9 -31.95 -13.80 -28.57
CA ASN A 9 -30.63 -13.95 -27.95
C ASN A 9 -29.94 -12.59 -27.84
N ASP A 10 -30.72 -11.51 -27.90
CA ASP A 10 -30.33 -10.22 -27.36
C ASP A 10 -30.72 -10.18 -25.88
N THR A 11 -29.83 -9.64 -25.04
CA THR A 11 -30.04 -9.32 -23.61
C THR A 11 -29.54 -10.33 -22.56
N LEU A 12 -28.29 -10.83 -22.72
CA LEU A 12 -27.39 -11.01 -21.56
C LEU A 12 -26.19 -10.03 -21.62
N THR A 13 -26.38 -8.92 -22.33
CA THR A 13 -25.53 -7.73 -22.35
C THR A 13 -25.95 -6.71 -21.27
N LEU A 14 -26.31 -7.18 -20.07
CA LEU A 14 -26.73 -6.31 -18.96
C LEU A 14 -26.01 -6.64 -17.65
N GLY A 15 -24.70 -6.84 -17.74
CA GLY A 15 -23.80 -6.41 -16.68
C GLY A 15 -23.19 -5.09 -17.12
N ASP A 16 -24.00 -4.04 -17.20
CA ASP A 16 -23.52 -2.70 -17.52
C ASP A 16 -22.28 -2.41 -16.66
N ASN A 17 -21.12 -2.25 -17.30
CA ASN A 17 -19.86 -1.91 -16.65
C ASN A 17 -19.93 -0.45 -16.14
N SER A 18 -20.87 -0.15 -15.25
CA SER A 18 -21.22 1.17 -14.75
C SER A 18 -20.01 1.85 -14.12
N PHE A 19 -19.26 1.12 -13.30
CA PHE A 19 -17.98 1.57 -12.75
C PHE A 19 -16.93 1.84 -13.82
N GLY A 20 -17.00 1.13 -14.94
CA GLY A 20 -16.09 1.33 -16.06
C GLY A 20 -16.30 2.62 -16.83
N LYS A 21 -17.47 3.24 -16.69
CA LYS A 21 -17.88 4.49 -17.34
C LYS A 21 -17.70 5.70 -16.41
N LEU A 22 -17.41 5.48 -15.12
CA LEU A 22 -17.23 6.55 -14.15
C LEU A 22 -15.92 7.31 -14.39
N PRO A 23 -15.92 8.65 -14.23
CA PRO A 23 -14.70 9.45 -14.13
C PRO A 23 -13.76 8.98 -13.03
N ASP A 24 -12.45 9.11 -13.27
CA ASP A 24 -11.39 8.65 -12.36
C ASP A 24 -11.51 9.23 -10.95
N HIS A 25 -11.91 10.50 -10.80
CA HIS A 25 -12.07 11.13 -9.48
C HIS A 25 -13.17 10.47 -8.64
N LEU A 26 -14.27 10.04 -9.27
CA LEU A 26 -15.34 9.31 -8.58
C LEU A 26 -14.89 7.89 -8.21
N LEU A 27 -14.16 7.22 -9.10
CA LEU A 27 -13.57 5.92 -8.81
C LEU A 27 -12.60 5.98 -7.63
N ILE A 28 -11.74 7.00 -7.58
CA ILE A 28 -10.84 7.24 -6.45
C ILE A 28 -11.64 7.42 -5.16
N GLU A 29 -12.65 8.29 -5.13
CA GLU A 29 -13.47 8.52 -3.93
C GLU A 29 -14.18 7.24 -3.44
N ILE A 30 -14.61 6.39 -4.37
CA ILE A 30 -15.19 5.09 -4.04
C ILE A 30 -14.11 4.15 -3.46
N PHE A 31 -12.95 4.03 -4.11
CA PHE A 31 -11.90 3.13 -3.68
C PHE A 31 -11.30 3.49 -2.33
N ILE A 32 -11.13 4.78 -2.02
CA ILE A 32 -10.58 5.20 -0.72
C ILE A 32 -11.56 4.96 0.45
N ARG A 33 -12.83 4.62 0.17
CA ARG A 33 -13.82 4.21 1.17
C ARG A 33 -13.78 2.70 1.45
N VAL A 34 -13.20 1.91 0.55
CA VAL A 34 -13.01 0.48 0.72
C VAL A 34 -11.88 0.23 1.73
N PRO A 35 -11.95 -0.82 2.57
CA PRO A 35 -10.85 -1.18 3.48
C PRO A 35 -9.52 -1.38 2.73
N VAL A 36 -8.42 -0.87 3.29
CA VAL A 36 -7.07 -0.94 2.67
C VAL A 36 -6.64 -2.39 2.39
N SER A 37 -7.10 -3.35 3.19
CA SER A 37 -6.85 -4.79 2.99
C SER A 37 -7.33 -5.32 1.64
N GLU A 38 -8.36 -4.69 1.05
CA GLU A 38 -8.95 -5.12 -0.21
C GLU A 38 -8.37 -4.39 -1.42
N TRP A 39 -7.58 -3.32 -1.22
CA TRP A 39 -7.07 -2.48 -2.31
C TRP A 39 -6.21 -3.25 -3.30
N GLY A 40 -5.47 -4.27 -2.83
CA GLY A 40 -4.74 -5.17 -3.71
C GLY A 40 -5.67 -5.89 -4.70
N GLN A 41 -6.77 -6.44 -4.21
CA GLN A 41 -7.77 -7.15 -5.03
C GLN A 41 -8.48 -6.19 -5.98
N VAL A 42 -8.93 -5.03 -5.48
CA VAL A 42 -9.56 -4.00 -6.31
C VAL A 42 -8.64 -3.56 -7.45
N SER A 43 -7.36 -3.33 -7.17
CA SER A 43 -6.40 -2.92 -8.20
C SER A 43 -6.23 -3.92 -9.34
N CYS A 44 -6.50 -5.22 -9.09
CA CYS A 44 -6.36 -6.29 -10.07
C CYS A 44 -7.58 -6.47 -10.98
N VAL A 45 -8.74 -5.86 -10.67
CA VAL A 45 -9.99 -6.06 -11.42
C VAL A 45 -9.90 -5.52 -12.84
N ARG A 46 -9.22 -4.38 -13.04
CA ARG A 46 -9.14 -3.73 -14.36
C ARG A 46 -7.85 -2.93 -14.51
N LYS A 47 -7.33 -2.89 -15.74
CA LYS A 47 -6.12 -2.12 -16.07
C LYS A 47 -6.23 -0.63 -15.69
N GLN A 48 -7.39 -0.01 -15.91
CA GLN A 48 -7.63 1.38 -15.49
C GLN A 48 -7.50 1.54 -13.97
N TRP A 49 -8.05 0.61 -13.19
CA TRP A 49 -8.01 0.68 -11.74
C TRP A 49 -6.58 0.48 -11.24
N ALA A 50 -5.85 -0.50 -11.81
CA ALA A 50 -4.42 -0.68 -11.55
C ALA A 50 -3.62 0.61 -11.79
N ASN A 51 -3.94 1.36 -12.87
CA ASN A 51 -3.30 2.64 -13.16
C ASN A 51 -3.63 3.70 -12.11
N LEU A 52 -4.88 3.75 -11.61
CA LEU A 52 -5.25 4.65 -10.52
C LEU A 52 -4.47 4.35 -9.23
N PHE A 53 -4.30 3.08 -8.87
CA PHE A 53 -3.50 2.66 -7.70
C PHE A 53 -1.99 2.87 -7.87
N ARG A 54 -1.50 3.06 -9.10
CA ARG A 54 -0.13 3.50 -9.38
C ARG A 54 0.02 5.02 -9.36
N GLY A 55 -1.06 5.75 -9.60
CA GLY A 55 -1.08 7.21 -9.68
C GLY A 55 -1.07 7.89 -8.31
N GLU A 56 -0.53 9.11 -8.28
CA GLU A 56 -0.39 9.92 -7.05
C GLU A 56 -1.72 10.39 -6.46
N CYS A 57 -2.70 10.72 -7.32
CA CYS A 57 -3.97 11.32 -6.91
C CYS A 57 -4.75 10.43 -5.93
N LEU A 58 -4.77 9.12 -6.16
CA LEU A 58 -5.46 8.17 -5.28
C LEU A 58 -4.85 8.19 -3.87
N TRP A 59 -3.51 8.15 -3.79
CA TRP A 59 -2.82 8.12 -2.51
C TRP A 59 -2.86 9.47 -1.78
N GLN A 60 -2.88 10.59 -2.50
CA GLN A 60 -3.11 11.92 -1.91
C GLN A 60 -4.52 12.05 -1.32
N ALA A 61 -5.53 11.58 -2.07
CA ALA A 61 -6.91 11.56 -1.58
C ALA A 61 -7.04 10.66 -0.34
N ALA A 62 -6.41 9.48 -0.36
CA ALA A 62 -6.37 8.57 0.77
C ALA A 62 -5.70 9.18 2.02
N LEU A 63 -4.57 9.88 1.84
CA LEU A 63 -3.88 10.61 2.91
C LEU A 63 -4.77 11.68 3.54
N THR A 64 -5.35 12.54 2.69
CA THR A 64 -6.20 13.65 3.14
C THR A 64 -7.42 13.14 3.91
N ARG A 65 -8.00 12.02 3.46
CA ARG A 65 -9.16 11.39 4.10
C ARG A 65 -8.81 10.72 5.44
N THR A 66 -7.70 9.98 5.49
CA THR A 66 -7.38 9.09 6.62
C THR A 66 -6.55 9.78 7.70
N PHE A 67 -5.72 10.75 7.29
CA PHE A 67 -4.78 11.46 8.14
C PHE A 67 -4.84 12.98 7.85
N PRO A 68 -6.01 13.63 8.01
CA PRO A 68 -6.21 15.02 7.62
C PRO A 68 -5.22 15.97 8.30
N LEU A 69 -4.94 15.75 9.60
CA LEU A 69 -4.02 16.57 10.38
C LEU A 69 -2.58 16.44 9.87
N VAL A 70 -2.09 15.21 9.70
CA VAL A 70 -0.70 14.93 9.30
C VAL A 70 -0.46 15.22 7.82
N SER A 71 -1.50 15.14 6.98
CA SER A 71 -1.40 15.47 5.55
C SER A 71 -0.98 16.92 5.28
N GLN A 72 -1.41 17.85 6.16
CA GLN A 72 -1.23 19.31 6.02
C GLN A 72 0.08 19.81 6.66
N VAL A 73 0.64 19.06 7.62
CA VAL A 73 1.88 19.44 8.32
C VAL A 73 3.10 19.27 7.41
N LYS A 74 4.10 20.15 7.63
CA LYS A 74 5.36 20.22 6.89
C LYS A 74 6.02 18.83 6.84
N ARG A 75 6.15 18.34 5.62
CA ARG A 75 6.66 17.02 5.22
C ARG A 75 8.00 16.67 5.87
N TRP A 76 8.18 15.43 6.30
CA TRP A 76 9.45 14.91 6.85
C TRP A 76 10.66 15.28 5.97
N PRO A 77 11.69 15.93 6.53
CA PRO A 77 12.89 16.37 5.79
C PRO A 77 14.00 15.31 5.74
N GLY A 78 13.78 14.10 6.28
CA GLY A 78 14.86 13.13 6.46
C GLY A 78 15.37 12.47 5.17
N PRO A 79 16.37 11.58 5.31
CA PRO A 79 17.19 11.06 4.20
C PRO A 79 16.44 10.11 3.26
N ILE A 80 15.22 9.69 3.63
CA ILE A 80 14.36 8.87 2.78
C ILE A 80 13.80 9.79 1.70
N PRO A 81 14.18 9.61 0.43
CA PRO A 81 13.83 10.54 -0.65
C PRO A 81 12.31 10.70 -0.68
N ARG A 82 11.87 11.96 -0.85
CA ARG A 82 10.46 12.39 -0.94
C ARG A 82 9.60 11.33 -1.62
N GLY A 83 9.02 10.44 -0.82
CA GLY A 83 8.22 9.37 -1.37
C GLY A 83 6.94 9.95 -1.93
N HIS A 84 6.54 9.47 -3.11
CA HIS A 84 5.17 9.52 -3.61
C HIS A 84 4.17 9.26 -2.46
N SER A 85 2.98 9.83 -2.51
CA SER A 85 1.98 9.73 -1.44
C SER A 85 1.68 8.32 -0.99
N LYS A 86 1.88 7.34 -1.86
CA LYS A 86 1.82 5.93 -1.53
C LYS A 86 2.74 5.54 -0.36
N ARG A 87 4.01 5.94 -0.39
CA ARG A 87 4.98 5.60 0.66
C ARG A 87 4.62 6.31 1.96
N ARG A 88 4.21 7.57 1.89
CA ARG A 88 3.76 8.35 3.05
C ARG A 88 2.51 7.75 3.67
N PHE A 89 1.53 7.36 2.86
CA PHE A 89 0.33 6.67 3.31
C PHE A 89 0.69 5.36 4.01
N ALA A 90 1.58 4.55 3.42
CA ALA A 90 2.02 3.30 4.01
C ALA A 90 2.71 3.51 5.37
N ALA A 91 3.58 4.53 5.48
CA ALA A 91 4.26 4.87 6.74
C ALA A 91 3.24 5.19 7.84
N LEU A 92 2.33 6.13 7.58
CA LEU A 92 1.29 6.53 8.55
C LEU A 92 0.34 5.38 8.88
N TYR A 93 -0.03 4.57 7.88
CA TYR A 93 -0.92 3.42 8.07
C TYR A 93 -0.29 2.36 8.97
N VAL A 94 1.00 2.05 8.79
CA VAL A 94 1.73 1.12 9.65
C VAL A 94 1.92 1.72 11.05
N SER A 95 2.33 2.99 11.16
CA SER A 95 2.48 3.66 12.46
C SER A 95 1.20 3.54 13.30
N LYS A 96 0.04 3.83 12.70
CA LYS A 96 -1.25 3.75 13.37
C LYS A 96 -1.64 2.31 13.76
N ARG A 97 -1.31 1.33 12.93
CA ARG A 97 -1.77 -0.06 13.13
C ARG A 97 -0.89 -0.88 14.08
N PHE A 98 0.41 -0.61 14.11
CA PHE A 98 1.35 -1.42 14.89
C PHE A 98 1.78 -0.77 16.20
N PHE A 99 1.71 0.56 16.30
CA PHE A 99 2.26 1.28 17.45
C PHE A 99 1.20 2.03 18.27
N GLU A 100 -0.08 1.97 17.88
CA GLU A 100 -1.21 2.62 18.57
C GLU A 100 -0.93 4.09 18.97
N LEU A 101 -0.13 4.80 18.19
CA LEU A 101 0.33 6.15 18.52
C LEU A 101 -0.81 7.15 18.34
N ASP A 102 -1.05 7.95 19.38
CA ASP A 102 -2.09 8.98 19.42
C ASP A 102 -1.57 10.33 18.93
N GLU A 103 -2.38 10.93 18.04
CA GLU A 103 -2.38 12.28 17.44
C GLU A 103 -1.09 12.87 16.84
N GLU A 104 0.08 12.74 17.46
CA GLU A 104 1.37 13.06 16.84
C GLU A 104 1.95 11.78 16.24
N ILE A 105 1.31 11.30 15.17
CA ILE A 105 1.81 10.15 14.42
C ILE A 105 3.22 10.49 13.95
N ASP A 106 4.22 9.87 14.57
CA ASP A 106 5.59 9.89 14.09
C ASP A 106 5.62 9.18 12.73
N GLU A 107 5.39 9.96 11.67
CA GLU A 107 5.65 9.60 10.29
C GLU A 107 7.06 8.97 10.19
N ILE A 108 7.96 9.44 11.05
CA ILE A 108 9.32 8.94 11.30
C ILE A 108 9.34 7.45 11.63
N ILE A 109 8.54 6.98 12.58
CA ILE A 109 8.52 5.57 13.00
C ILE A 109 8.07 4.70 11.82
N GLY A 110 7.03 5.12 11.10
CA GLY A 110 6.52 4.41 9.94
C GLY A 110 7.53 4.34 8.80
N HIS A 111 8.19 5.46 8.51
CA HIS A 111 9.28 5.52 7.52
C HIS A 111 10.48 4.66 7.94
N THR A 112 10.85 4.67 9.22
CA THR A 112 11.94 3.86 9.77
C THR A 112 11.61 2.37 9.64
N PHE A 113 10.39 1.97 9.98
CA PHE A 113 9.91 0.61 9.80
C PHE A 113 9.98 0.17 8.33
N LEU A 114 9.47 0.99 7.40
CA LEU A 114 9.50 0.67 5.97
C LEU A 114 10.92 0.56 5.43
N PHE A 115 11.82 1.45 5.86
CA PHE A 115 13.23 1.39 5.49
C PHE A 115 13.89 0.09 5.99
N LEU A 116 13.72 -0.24 7.27
CA LEU A 116 14.27 -1.46 7.85
C LEU A 116 13.73 -2.71 7.15
N LYS A 117 12.42 -2.72 6.85
CA LYS A 117 11.79 -3.79 6.07
C LYS A 117 12.44 -3.94 4.69
N GLU A 118 12.65 -2.86 3.95
CA GLU A 118 13.32 -2.88 2.63
C GLU A 118 14.76 -3.40 2.74
N GLN A 119 15.51 -2.99 3.75
CA GLN A 119 16.86 -3.49 3.97
C GLN A 119 16.88 -5.00 4.27
N LEU A 120 15.92 -5.51 5.03
CA LEU A 120 15.80 -6.94 5.31
C LEU A 120 15.44 -7.74 4.05
N GLU A 121 14.49 -7.26 3.25
CA GLU A 121 14.10 -7.91 1.98
C GLU A 121 15.29 -7.99 1.00
N HIS A 122 16.12 -6.95 0.95
CA HIS A 122 17.33 -6.91 0.11
C HIS A 122 18.50 -7.72 0.70
N SER A 123 18.62 -7.80 2.02
CA SER A 123 19.63 -8.63 2.72
C SER A 123 19.33 -10.12 2.59
N THR A 124 18.09 -10.51 2.28
CA THR A 124 17.67 -11.91 2.09
C THR A 124 17.96 -12.40 0.65
N MET A 125 19.03 -11.89 0.02
CA MET A 125 19.68 -12.62 -1.07
C MET A 125 20.28 -13.91 -0.49
N PRO A 126 20.37 -15.01 -1.26
CA PRO A 126 20.55 -16.34 -0.68
C PRO A 126 21.80 -16.33 0.18
N LEU A 127 21.73 -16.95 1.37
CA LEU A 127 22.91 -17.37 2.11
C LEU A 127 23.84 -18.01 1.09
N SER A 128 24.88 -17.29 0.68
CA SER A 128 25.96 -17.89 -0.06
C SER A 128 26.51 -18.92 0.91
N SER A 129 26.21 -20.18 0.61
CA SER A 129 26.80 -21.35 1.25
C SER A 129 28.30 -21.28 0.99
N GLY A 130 28.97 -20.49 1.81
CA GLY A 130 30.36 -20.10 1.71
C GLY A 130 30.88 -19.91 3.13
N VAL A 131 30.98 -21.05 3.81
CA VAL A 131 32.04 -21.43 4.76
C VAL A 131 32.61 -20.29 5.61
N LEU A 132 32.39 -20.42 6.92
CA LEU A 132 33.06 -19.68 8.00
C LEU A 132 34.52 -19.32 7.68
N HIS A 133 34.82 -18.02 7.61
CA HIS A 133 36.05 -17.50 8.19
C HIS A 133 35.94 -16.01 8.50
N GLY A 134 35.95 -15.65 9.79
CA GLY A 134 36.30 -14.28 10.23
C GLY A 134 35.15 -13.32 10.58
N THR A 135 34.46 -13.58 11.68
CA THR A 135 34.28 -12.63 12.81
C THR A 135 33.90 -11.14 12.56
N ILE A 136 33.06 -10.76 11.59
CA ILE A 136 32.48 -9.38 11.59
C ILE A 136 30.98 -9.29 11.24
N ILE A 137 30.40 -10.21 10.47
CA ILE A 137 28.99 -10.13 10.06
C ILE A 137 28.13 -11.11 10.87
N GLY A 138 27.93 -10.77 12.14
CA GLY A 138 27.09 -11.57 13.04
C GLY A 138 26.59 -10.79 14.25
N VAL A 139 27.13 -9.61 14.52
CA VAL A 139 26.71 -8.79 15.67
C VAL A 139 25.55 -7.86 15.34
N ALA A 140 25.40 -7.39 14.09
CA ALA A 140 24.28 -6.53 13.71
C ALA A 140 22.95 -7.29 13.75
N SER A 141 22.91 -8.53 13.27
CA SER A 141 21.70 -9.36 13.28
C SER A 141 21.35 -9.87 14.68
N ILE A 142 22.35 -10.19 15.51
CA ILE A 142 22.12 -10.65 16.90
C ILE A 142 21.71 -9.46 17.79
N LEU A 143 22.30 -8.28 17.63
CA LEU A 143 21.89 -7.08 18.37
C LEU A 143 20.44 -6.69 18.03
N PHE A 144 20.01 -6.91 16.78
CA PHE A 144 18.64 -6.63 16.34
C PHE A 144 17.62 -7.63 16.92
N ILE A 145 17.97 -8.92 17.01
CA ILE A 145 17.14 -9.93 17.69
C ILE A 145 17.05 -9.62 19.19
N PHE A 146 18.16 -9.23 19.83
CA PHE A 146 18.17 -8.88 21.26
C PHE A 146 17.39 -7.61 21.59
N LEU A 147 17.37 -6.60 20.71
CA LEU A 147 16.57 -5.38 20.93
C LEU A 147 15.05 -5.62 20.80
N PHE A 148 14.62 -6.62 20.01
CA PHE A 148 13.20 -6.87 19.75
C PHE A 148 12.60 -8.00 20.58
N ALA A 149 13.41 -8.93 21.11
CA ALA A 149 12.91 -10.08 21.88
C ALA A 149 12.63 -9.79 23.37
N HIS A 150 13.03 -8.64 23.91
CA HIS A 150 12.85 -8.33 25.35
C HIS A 150 11.65 -7.39 25.63
N LYS A 151 10.74 -7.20 24.67
CA LYS A 151 9.52 -6.42 24.90
C LYS A 151 8.30 -6.96 24.16
N LEU A 152 8.16 -8.29 24.15
CA LEU A 152 6.89 -8.98 23.99
C LEU A 152 6.65 -9.86 25.22
#